data_AF-A0A3E4YLC4-F1
#
_entry.id   AF-A0A3E4YLC4-F1
#
_cell.length_a   1.000
_cell.length_b   1.000
_cell.length_c   1.000
_cell.angle_alpha   90.00
_cell.angle_beta   90.00
_cell.angle_gamma   90.00
#
_symmetry.space_group_name_H-M   'P 1'
#
loop_
_entity.id
_entity.type
_entity.pdbx_description
1 polymer ?
#
loop_
_entity_poly.entity_id
_entity_poly.type
_entity_poly.pdbx_seq_one_letter_code
_entity_poly.pdbx_strand_id
1 'polypeptide(L)'
;MIKYIMLENHNPTEAEKLMYKRHGLYLVKRINNTYEYNIVHFQYYDNFKEILKVEEDVVDKDSKLIFNNDGTITIQNLRLLDKIGTGLINMRRNEILNKQHLN
;
A
#
# COMPACT_ATOMS: atom_id res chain seq x y z
N MET A 1 -2.56 -4.75 26.63
CA MET A 1 -3.12 -5.83 25.79
C MET A 1 -2.67 -5.54 24.37
N ILE A 2 -1.93 -6.45 23.74
CA ILE A 2 -1.49 -6.29 22.35
C ILE A 2 -2.70 -6.56 21.45
N LYS A 3 -3.01 -5.62 20.55
CA LYS A 3 -4.10 -5.77 19.57
C LYS A 3 -3.49 -6.16 18.24
N TYR A 4 -4.01 -7.23 17.65
CA TYR A 4 -3.63 -7.68 16.32
C TYR A 4 -4.70 -7.30 15.30
N ILE A 5 -4.27 -7.02 14.08
CA ILE A 5 -5.13 -6.81 12.93
C ILE A 5 -4.73 -7.74 11.79
N MET A 6 -5.69 -8.01 10.91
CA MET A 6 -5.48 -8.73 9.66
C MET A 6 -5.50 -7.72 8.52
N LEU A 7 -4.45 -7.72 7.71
CA LEU A 7 -4.37 -6.97 6.47
C LEU A 7 -4.43 -7.95 5.30
N GLU A 8 -5.16 -7.59 4.25
CA GLU A 8 -5.43 -8.47 3.12
C GLU A 8 -5.21 -7.73 1.80
N ASN A 9 -4.38 -8.31 0.93
CA ASN A 9 -4.20 -7.88 -0.45
C ASN A 9 -4.12 -9.11 -1.37
N HIS A 10 -5.28 -9.60 -1.78
CA HIS A 10 -5.45 -10.74 -2.67
C HIS A 10 -5.09 -10.38 -4.11
N ASN A 11 -4.32 -11.24 -4.78
CA ASN A 11 -3.80 -11.02 -6.14
C ASN A 11 -3.02 -9.69 -6.25
N PRO A 12 -1.96 -9.51 -5.44
CA PRO A 12 -1.20 -8.27 -5.37
C PRO A 12 -0.50 -8.03 -6.71
N THR A 13 -0.47 -6.77 -7.12
CA THR A 13 0.25 -6.38 -8.34
C THR A 13 1.75 -6.29 -8.09
N GLU A 14 2.53 -6.21 -9.17
CA GLU A 14 3.98 -6.04 -9.05
C GLU A 14 4.34 -4.73 -8.36
N ALA A 15 3.61 -3.64 -8.64
CA ALA A 15 3.83 -2.38 -7.91
C ALA A 15 3.57 -2.53 -6.41
N GLU A 16 2.52 -3.25 -6.00
CA GLU A 16 2.21 -3.48 -4.58
C GLU A 16 3.30 -4.31 -3.88
N LYS A 17 3.79 -5.37 -4.53
CA LYS A 17 4.89 -6.19 -4.01
C LYS A 17 6.16 -5.35 -3.83
N LEU A 18 6.49 -4.50 -4.80
CA LEU A 18 7.69 -3.66 -4.77
C LEU A 18 7.57 -2.51 -3.76
N MET A 19 6.40 -1.86 -3.67
CA MET A 19 6.13 -0.81 -2.67
C MET A 19 6.25 -1.37 -1.25
N TYR A 20 5.72 -2.56 -1.01
CA TYR A 20 5.91 -3.26 0.27
C TYR A 20 7.37 -3.59 0.53
N LYS A 21 8.07 -4.19 -0.44
CA LYS A 21 9.46 -4.59 -0.30
C LYS A 21 10.38 -3.41 0.04
N ARG A 22 10.14 -2.26 -0.59
CA ARG A 22 11.02 -1.08 -0.50
C ARG A 22 10.67 -0.17 0.68
N HIS A 23 9.38 0.04 0.94
CA HIS A 23 8.89 1.07 1.87
C HIS A 23 7.93 0.54 2.93
N GLY A 24 7.64 -0.76 2.95
CA GLY A 24 6.64 -1.34 3.86
C GLY A 24 5.20 -0.93 3.54
N LEU A 25 4.94 -0.30 2.39
CA LEU A 25 3.61 0.12 1.99
C LEU A 25 2.73 -1.09 1.68
N TYR A 26 1.73 -1.32 2.53
CA TYR A 26 0.77 -2.42 2.40
C TYR A 26 -0.65 -1.88 2.29
N LEU A 27 -1.51 -2.58 1.54
CA LEU A 27 -2.91 -2.20 1.37
C LEU A 27 -3.65 -2.41 2.70
N VAL A 28 -4.19 -1.34 3.28
CA VAL A 28 -4.95 -1.42 4.53
C VAL A 28 -6.46 -1.25 4.32
N LYS A 29 -6.86 -0.66 3.19
CA LYS A 29 -8.28 -0.44 2.88
C LYS A 29 -8.50 -0.29 1.38
N ARG A 30 -9.58 -0.93 0.89
CA ARG A 30 -10.05 -0.83 -0.49
C ARG A 30 -11.56 -0.65 -0.53
N ILE A 31 -12.05 0.50 -0.99
CA ILE A 31 -13.48 0.81 -1.09
C ILE A 31 -13.73 1.64 -2.34
N ASN A 32 -14.71 1.29 -3.19
CA ASN A 32 -15.14 2.08 -4.35
C ASN A 32 -13.96 2.61 -5.21
N ASN A 33 -13.07 1.71 -5.65
CA ASN A 33 -11.83 2.06 -6.39
C ASN A 33 -10.86 3.02 -5.68
N THR A 34 -11.08 3.28 -4.40
CA THR A 34 -10.10 3.95 -3.52
C THR A 34 -9.21 2.90 -2.87
N TYR A 35 -7.90 3.10 -2.92
CA TYR A 35 -6.89 2.19 -2.36
C TYR A 35 -6.03 2.98 -1.38
N GLU A 36 -6.07 2.63 -0.09
CA GLU A 36 -5.27 3.24 0.97
C GLU A 36 -4.17 2.27 1.40
N TYR A 37 -2.94 2.76 1.36
CA TYR A 37 -1.73 2.06 1.74
C TYR A 37 -1.05 2.79 2.89
N ASN A 38 -0.57 2.01 3.86
CA ASN A 38 0.15 2.51 5.02
C ASN A 38 1.48 1.76 5.17
N ILE A 39 2.44 2.39 5.85
CA ILE A 39 3.70 1.72 6.19
C ILE A 39 3.43 0.71 7.30
N VAL A 40 3.84 -0.54 7.08
CA VAL A 40 3.86 -1.59 8.10
C VAL A 40 5.30 -1.82 8.51
N HIS A 41 5.68 -1.46 9.74
CA HIS A 41 7.04 -1.55 10.26
C HIS A 41 7.36 -2.95 10.79
N PHE A 42 8.00 -3.81 10.00
CA PHE A 42 8.48 -5.11 10.50
C PHE A 42 9.70 -5.60 9.70
N GLN A 43 10.47 -6.53 10.26
CA GLN A 43 11.83 -6.86 9.77
C GLN A 43 11.92 -7.65 8.45
N TYR A 44 10.80 -8.11 7.87
CA TYR A 44 10.82 -9.10 6.77
C TYR A 44 10.06 -8.64 5.51
N TYR A 45 10.53 -7.59 4.85
CA TYR A 45 9.91 -7.08 3.62
C TYR A 45 10.17 -7.94 2.36
N ASP A 46 11.05 -8.94 2.43
CA ASP A 46 11.51 -9.66 1.24
C ASP A 46 10.47 -10.55 0.58
N ASN A 47 9.50 -11.06 1.35
CA ASN A 47 8.43 -11.90 0.85
C ASN A 47 7.07 -11.24 1.10
N PHE A 48 6.45 -10.76 0.03
CA PHE A 48 5.07 -10.27 0.08
C PHE A 48 4.13 -11.40 0.51
N LYS A 49 3.23 -11.11 1.44
CA LYS A 49 2.16 -12.03 1.86
C LYS A 49 0.82 -11.39 1.55
N GLU A 50 -0.08 -12.14 0.92
CA GLU A 50 -1.44 -11.68 0.64
C GLU A 50 -2.28 -11.48 1.90
N ILE A 51 -1.93 -12.19 2.97
CA ILE A 51 -2.57 -12.07 4.28
C ILE A 51 -1.49 -11.85 5.33
N LEU A 52 -1.60 -10.74 6.07
CA LEU A 52 -0.68 -10.36 7.13
C LEU A 52 -1.44 -10.21 8.45
N LYS A 53 -1.05 -11.03 9.45
CA LYS A 53 -1.43 -10.81 10.84
C LYS A 53 -0.32 -10.03 11.54
N VAL A 54 -0.60 -8.80 11.95
CA VAL A 54 0.37 -7.90 12.58
C VAL A 54 -0.21 -7.24 13.82
N GLU A 55 0.67 -6.76 14.69
CA GLU A 55 0.28 -5.88 15.79
C GLU A 55 -0.24 -4.55 15.21
N GLU A 56 -1.25 -3.96 15.82
CA GLU A 56 -1.87 -2.73 15.29
C GLU A 56 -0.91 -1.53 15.34
N ASP A 57 0.02 -1.53 16.29
CA ASP A 57 0.99 -0.46 16.52
C ASP A 57 2.12 -0.42 15.49
N VAL A 58 2.39 -1.55 14.80
CA VAL A 58 3.39 -1.57 13.71
C VAL A 58 2.83 -0.98 12.40
N VAL A 59 1.53 -0.69 12.31
CA VAL A 59 0.96 0.00 11.16
C VAL A 59 0.97 1.50 11.42
N ASP A 60 1.79 2.22 10.68
CA ASP A 60 1.84 3.68 10.73
C ASP A 60 0.57 4.26 10.10
N LYS A 61 -0.37 4.69 10.95
CA LYS A 61 -1.64 5.28 10.54
C LYS A 61 -1.51 6.74 10.09
N ASP A 62 -0.40 7.39 10.39
CA ASP A 62 -0.15 8.80 10.07
C ASP A 62 0.52 8.96 8.70
N SER A 63 1.21 7.92 8.22
CA SER A 63 1.82 7.84 6.90
C SER A 63 0.91 7.10 5.89
N LYS A 64 0.34 7.84 4.93
CA LYS A 64 -0.66 7.31 3.99
C LYS A 64 -0.33 7.61 2.54
N LEU A 65 -0.60 6.64 1.69
CA LEU A 65 -0.74 6.79 0.24
C LEU A 65 -2.15 6.36 -0.15
N ILE A 66 -2.92 7.27 -0.72
CA ILE A 66 -4.30 7.00 -1.14
C ILE A 66 -4.43 7.28 -2.62
N PHE A 67 -4.83 6.28 -3.39
CA PHE A 67 -5.32 6.47 -4.75
C PHE A 67 -6.82 6.67 -4.66
N ASN A 68 -7.29 7.88 -4.94
CA ASN A 68 -8.70 8.24 -4.83
C ASN A 68 -9.47 7.82 -6.08
N ASN A 69 -10.78 7.60 -5.93
CA ASN A 69 -11.66 7.24 -7.04
C ASN A 69 -11.76 8.33 -8.13
N ASP A 70 -11.50 9.60 -7.79
CA ASP A 70 -11.48 10.72 -8.73
C ASP A 70 -10.17 10.81 -9.55
N GLY A 71 -9.26 9.86 -9.38
CA GLY A 71 -7.97 9.82 -10.06
C GLY A 71 -6.86 10.65 -9.40
N THR A 72 -7.16 11.34 -8.30
CA THR A 72 -6.15 12.05 -7.51
C THR A 72 -5.36 11.08 -6.60
N ILE A 73 -4.17 11.49 -6.19
CA ILE A 73 -3.33 10.74 -5.24
C ILE A 73 -3.10 11.62 -4.02
N THR A 74 -3.46 11.13 -2.84
CA THR A 74 -3.14 11.77 -1.56
C THR A 74 -1.91 11.11 -0.97
N ILE A 75 -0.92 11.93 -0.61
CA ILE A 75 0.31 11.50 0.08
C ILE A 75 0.38 12.27 1.40
N GLN A 76 0.36 11.55 2.51
CA GLN A 76 0.44 12.12 3.86
C GLN A 76 1.64 11.54 4.60
N ASN A 77 2.50 12.41 5.14
CA ASN A 77 3.64 12.07 5.99
C ASN A 77 4.63 11.00 5.49
N LEU A 78 4.59 10.65 4.21
CA LEU A 78 5.53 9.69 3.59
C LEU A 78 6.90 10.31 3.30
N ARG A 79 7.58 10.81 4.35
CA ARG A 79 8.92 11.43 4.26
C ARG A 79 10.00 10.46 3.78
N LEU A 80 9.71 9.15 3.79
CA LEU A 80 10.61 8.07 3.38
C LEU A 80 10.49 7.71 1.88
N LEU A 81 9.65 8.40 1.11
CA LEU A 81 9.56 8.19 -0.33
C LEU A 81 10.76 8.81 -1.05
N ASP A 82 11.61 7.95 -1.60
CA ASP A 82 12.69 8.34 -2.50
C ASP A 82 12.19 8.37 -3.96
N LYS A 83 13.10 8.65 -4.90
CA LYS A 83 12.78 8.63 -6.35
C LYS A 83 12.26 7.26 -6.80
N ILE A 84 12.73 6.18 -6.19
CA ILE A 84 12.27 4.81 -6.51
C ILE A 84 10.82 4.67 -6.05
N GLY A 85 10.50 5.07 -4.82
CA GLY A 85 9.14 5.08 -4.28
C GLY A 85 8.17 5.87 -5.16
N THR A 86 8.58 7.04 -5.65
CA THR A 86 7.78 7.83 -6.60
C THR A 86 7.51 7.07 -7.91
N GLY A 87 8.53 6.37 -8.43
CA GLY A 87 8.37 5.52 -9.62
C GLY A 87 7.39 4.37 -9.39
N LEU A 88 7.45 3.72 -8.22
CA LEU A 88 6.53 2.64 -7.84
C LEU A 88 5.09 3.13 -7.66
N ILE A 89 4.88 4.33 -7.11
CA ILE A 89 3.56 4.97 -7.02
C ILE A 89 2.96 5.19 -8.42
N ASN A 90 3.78 5.67 -9.36
CA ASN A 90 3.33 5.85 -10.75
C ASN A 90 3.03 4.51 -11.44
N MET A 91 3.84 3.48 -11.20
CA MET A 91 3.56 2.13 -11.70
C MET A 91 2.21 1.64 -11.16
N ARG A 92 1.96 1.81 -9.85
CA ARG A 92 0.69 1.44 -9.25
C ARG A 92 -0.49 2.22 -9.83
N ARG A 93 -0.33 3.53 -10.03
CA ARG A 93 -1.34 4.38 -10.68
C ARG A 93 -1.75 3.81 -12.04
N ASN A 94 -0.77 3.43 -12.86
CA ASN A 94 -1.03 2.90 -14.20
C ASN A 94 -1.77 1.55 -14.14
N GLU A 95 -1.43 0.67 -13.21
CA GLU A 95 -2.16 -0.59 -13.01
C GLU A 95 -3.63 -0.36 -12.62
N ILE A 96 -3.91 0.64 -11.78
CA ILE A 96 -5.28 0.99 -11.38
C ILE A 96 -6.07 1.51 -12.59
N LEU A 97 -5.49 2.44 -13.36
CA LEU A 97 -6.13 3.00 -14.56
C LEU A 97 -6.39 1.92 -15.62
N ASN A 98 -5.42 1.03 -15.87
CA ASN A 98 -5.59 -0.05 -16.83
C ASN A 98 -6.69 -1.04 -16.42
N LYS A 99 -6.87 -1.30 -15.12
CA LYS A 99 -8.01 -2.11 -14.62
C LYS A 99 -9.36 -1.42 -14.82
N GLN A 100 -9.41 -0.09 -14.79
CA GLN A 100 -10.64 0.66 -15.03
C GLN A 100 -11.05 0.70 -16.51
N HIS A 101 -10.09 0.62 -17.43
CA HIS A 101 -10.37 0.57 -18.88
C HIS A 101 -10.80 -0.83 -19.40
N LEU A 102 -10.75 -1.86 -18.56
CA LEU A 102 -11.16 -3.24 -18.88
C LEU A 102 -12.56 -3.59 -18.39
N ASN A 103 -13.24 -2.67 -17.69
CA ASN A 103 -14.63 -2.80 -17.22
C ASN A 103 -15.51 -1.76 -17.92
#